data_AF-A0A0N4WSP2-F1
#
_entry.id   AF-A0A0N4WSP2-F1
#
_cell.length_a   1.000
_cell.length_b   1.000
_cell.length_c   1.000
_cell.angle_alpha   90.00
_cell.angle_beta   90.00
_cell.angle_gamma   90.00
#
_symmetry.space_group_name_H-M   'P 1'
#
loop_
_entity.id
_entity.type
_entity.pdbx_description
1 polymer ?
#
loop_
_entity_poly.entity_id
_entity_poly.type
_entity_poly.pdbx_seq_one_letter_code
_entity_poly.pdbx_strand_id
1 'polypeptide(L)'
;MKYLLLALCFCLSRSKPPSEAEVLAALKAQQVPPEARLLSGEALVKYVNEKQNLFKAELKPTNKYLRYKVMDLKFVQQNMKPVIEDENDPGDDIPERSV
;
A
#
# COMPACT_ATOMS: atom_id res chain seq x y z
N MET A 1 27.73 -8.78 28.19
CA MET A 1 27.28 -9.18 26.84
C MET A 1 25.91 -9.88 26.81
N LYS A 2 25.62 -10.86 27.67
CA LYS A 2 24.30 -11.54 27.72
C LYS A 2 23.11 -10.62 28.06
N TYR A 3 23.30 -9.66 28.98
CA TYR A 3 22.25 -8.72 29.36
C TYR A 3 21.92 -7.69 28.28
N LEU A 4 22.87 -7.36 27.40
CA LEU A 4 22.65 -6.48 26.25
C LEU A 4 21.73 -7.15 25.22
N LEU A 5 21.94 -8.44 24.94
CA LEU A 5 21.06 -9.22 24.06
C LEU A 5 19.65 -9.36 24.64
N LEU A 6 19.53 -9.60 25.94
CA LEU A 6 18.23 -9.66 26.62
C LEU A 6 17.50 -8.32 26.59
N ALA A 7 18.19 -7.21 26.85
CA ALA A 7 17.63 -5.88 26.77
C ALA A 7 17.19 -5.54 25.33
N LEU A 8 18.00 -5.89 24.33
CA LEU A 8 17.67 -5.67 22.92
C LEU A 8 16.46 -6.49 22.47
N CYS A 9 16.37 -7.76 22.89
CA CYS A 9 15.17 -8.58 22.67
C CYS A 9 13.92 -7.98 23.29
N PHE A 10 14.00 -7.48 24.54
CA PHE A 10 12.86 -6.88 25.23
C PHE A 10 12.42 -5.55 24.59
N CYS A 11 13.36 -4.78 24.04
CA CYS A 11 13.05 -3.56 23.29
C CYS A 11 12.37 -3.87 21.95
N LEU A 12 12.83 -4.90 21.24
CA LEU A 12 12.27 -5.30 19.94
C LEU A 12 10.90 -5.97 20.04
N SER A 13 10.59 -6.67 21.13
CA SER A 13 9.28 -7.28 21.35
C SER A 13 8.23 -6.30 21.90
N ARG A 14 8.63 -5.07 22.24
CA ARG A 14 7.73 -4.02 22.74
C ARG A 14 7.36 -2.97 21.69
N SER A 15 7.93 -3.04 20.48
CA SER A 15 7.52 -2.16 19.40
C SER A 15 6.11 -2.54 18.94
N LYS A 16 5.15 -1.69 19.29
CA LYS A 16 3.81 -1.76 18.70
C LYS A 16 3.96 -1.50 17.19
N PRO A 17 3.37 -2.32 16.31
CA PRO A 17 3.35 -2.00 14.89
C PRO A 17 2.69 -0.62 14.71
N PRO A 18 3.26 0.25 13.86
CA PRO A 18 2.72 1.59 13.66
C PRO A 18 1.28 1.48 13.17
N SER A 19 0.42 2.35 13.69
CA SER A 19 -0.95 2.45 13.21
C SER A 19 -0.97 2.89 11.75
N GLU A 20 -2.03 2.55 11.01
CA GLU A 20 -2.17 2.97 9.60
C GLU A 20 -2.07 4.49 9.43
N ALA A 21 -2.58 5.25 10.40
CA ALA A 21 -2.50 6.71 10.42
C ALA A 21 -1.04 7.20 10.54
N GLU A 22 -0.23 6.57 11.38
CA GLU A 22 1.19 6.89 11.53
C GLU A 22 1.99 6.52 10.27
N VAL A 23 1.69 5.38 9.66
CA VAL A 23 2.31 4.98 8.38
C VAL A 23 1.97 5.97 7.27
N LEU A 24 0.70 6.38 7.16
CA LEU A 24 0.26 7.37 6.18
C LEU A 24 0.88 8.76 6.44
N ALA A 25 0.99 9.17 7.71
CA ALA A 25 1.65 10.42 8.07
C ALA A 25 3.15 10.39 7.71
N ALA A 26 3.84 9.28 7.98
CA ALA A 26 5.24 9.09 7.61
C ALA A 26 5.47 9.11 6.09
N LEU A 27 4.59 8.45 5.33
CA LEU A 27 4.63 8.47 3.86
C LEU A 27 4.37 9.87 3.30
N LYS A 28 3.43 10.63 3.88
CA LYS A 28 3.17 12.03 3.47
C LYS A 28 4.31 12.97 3.83
N ALA A 29 5.02 12.71 4.92
CA ALA A 29 6.20 13.48 5.32
C ALA A 29 7.42 13.17 4.45
N GLN A 30 7.42 12.05 3.73
CA GLN A 30 8.51 11.65 2.85
C GLN A 30 8.51 12.51 1.59
N GLN A 31 9.44 13.47 1.54
CA GLN A 31 9.56 14.36 0.39
C GLN A 31 10.29 13.68 -0.76
N VAL A 32 9.77 13.85 -1.98
CA VAL A 32 10.46 13.45 -3.20
C VAL A 32 11.69 14.37 -3.38
N PRO A 33 12.90 13.81 -3.52
CA PRO A 33 14.11 14.59 -3.73
C PRO A 33 14.00 15.49 -4.96
N PRO A 34 14.53 16.72 -4.94
CA PRO A 34 14.39 17.68 -6.03
C PRO A 34 14.93 17.14 -7.37
N GLU A 35 16.02 16.39 -7.34
CA GLU A 35 16.60 15.72 -8.51
C GLU A 35 15.64 14.70 -9.15
N ALA A 36 14.85 14.00 -8.33
CA ALA A 36 13.89 13.01 -8.80
C ALA A 36 12.69 13.65 -9.49
N ARG A 37 12.36 14.91 -9.14
CA ARG A 37 11.24 15.66 -9.76
C ARG A 37 11.52 16.04 -11.22
N LEU A 38 12.79 16.08 -11.61
CA LEU A 38 13.20 16.39 -12.98
C LEU A 38 13.28 15.14 -13.87
N LEU A 39 13.23 13.94 -13.27
CA LEU A 39 13.32 12.69 -14.03
C LEU A 39 12.04 12.45 -14.82
N SER A 40 12.20 11.97 -16.04
CA SER A 40 11.11 11.54 -16.90
C SER A 40 11.50 10.28 -17.66
N GLY A 41 10.51 9.63 -18.28
CA GLY A 41 10.73 8.45 -19.11
C GLY A 41 11.48 7.33 -18.38
N GLU A 42 12.47 6.76 -19.05
CA GLU A 42 13.25 5.61 -18.54
C GLU A 42 14.02 5.92 -17.26
N ALA A 43 14.56 7.14 -17.15
CA ALA A 43 15.30 7.56 -15.97
C ALA A 43 14.40 7.60 -14.73
N LEU A 44 13.15 8.04 -14.88
CA LEU A 44 12.16 8.01 -13.80
C LEU A 44 11.77 6.57 -13.43
N VAL A 45 11.54 5.71 -14.43
CA VAL A 45 11.23 4.30 -14.20
C VAL A 45 12.34 3.60 -13.43
N LYS A 46 13.60 3.82 -13.82
CA LYS A 46 14.76 3.27 -13.12
C LYS A 46 14.82 3.75 -11.67
N TYR A 47 14.69 5.07 -11.45
CA TYR A 47 14.69 5.64 -10.10
C TYR A 47 13.60 5.04 -9.21
N VAL A 48 12.36 4.95 -9.70
CA VAL A 48 11.25 4.36 -8.93
C VAL A 48 11.56 2.90 -8.59
N ASN A 49 12.06 2.12 -9.54
CA ASN A 49 12.37 0.71 -9.35
C ASN A 49 13.54 0.43 -8.40
N GLU A 50 14.44 1.40 -8.22
CA GLU A 50 15.55 1.35 -7.25
C GLU A 50 15.10 1.73 -5.83
N LYS A 51 14.04 2.54 -5.69
CA LYS A 51 13.55 3.06 -4.40
C LYS A 51 12.31 2.33 -3.86
N GLN A 52 11.60 1.57 -4.69
CA GLN A 52 10.41 0.80 -4.34
C GLN A 52 10.66 -0.70 -4.56
N ASN A 53 10.42 -1.52 -3.53
CA ASN A 53 10.60 -2.98 -3.60
C ASN A 53 9.30 -3.75 -3.88
N LEU A 54 8.14 -3.14 -3.61
CA LEU A 54 6.84 -3.83 -3.69
C LEU A 54 6.30 -3.94 -5.12
N PHE A 55 6.62 -2.98 -5.97
CA PHE A 55 6.07 -2.89 -7.33
C PHE A 55 7.14 -2.44 -8.31
N LYS A 56 7.00 -2.87 -9.57
CA LYS A 56 7.85 -2.43 -10.67
C LYS A 56 7.10 -1.47 -11.59
N ALA A 57 7.69 -0.32 -11.82
CA ALA A 57 7.29 0.62 -12.84
C ALA A 57 7.76 0.13 -14.22
N GLU A 58 6.91 0.33 -15.23
CA GLU A 58 7.17 -0.01 -16.62
C GLU A 58 6.86 1.22 -17.50
N LEU A 59 7.73 1.50 -18.48
CA LEU A 59 7.56 2.65 -19.38
C LEU A 59 6.37 2.48 -20.33
N LYS A 60 6.15 1.25 -20.79
CA LYS A 60 5.02 0.86 -21.63
C LYS A 60 4.34 -0.32 -20.95
N PRO A 61 3.27 -0.09 -20.19
CA PRO A 61 2.54 -1.19 -19.58
C PRO A 61 2.06 -2.12 -20.69
N THR A 62 2.29 -3.43 -20.52
CA THR A 62 1.79 -4.40 -21.48
C THR A 62 0.26 -4.31 -21.55
N ASN A 63 -0.26 -3.76 -22.65
CA ASN A 63 -1.68 -3.46 -22.84
C ASN A 63 -2.59 -4.69 -22.66
N LYS A 64 -2.02 -5.89 -22.84
CA LYS A 64 -2.69 -7.19 -22.64
C LYS A 64 -3.34 -7.34 -21.27
N TYR A 65 -2.79 -6.72 -20.22
CA TYR A 65 -3.30 -6.85 -18.85
C TYR A 65 -4.17 -5.68 -18.39
N LEU A 66 -4.09 -4.52 -19.07
CA LEU A 66 -4.90 -3.35 -18.72
C LEU A 66 -6.40 -3.65 -18.87
N ARG A 67 -6.78 -4.39 -19.91
CA ARG A 67 -8.19 -4.80 -20.14
C ARG A 67 -8.81 -5.63 -18.99
N TYR A 68 -7.98 -6.30 -18.19
CA TYR A 68 -8.44 -7.11 -17.06
C TYR A 68 -8.38 -6.35 -15.73
N LYS A 69 -7.69 -5.20 -15.68
CA LYS A 69 -7.57 -4.35 -14.50
C LYS A 69 -8.59 -3.21 -14.48
N VAL A 70 -9.16 -2.88 -15.63
CA VAL A 70 -10.14 -1.81 -15.79
C VAL A 70 -11.53 -2.43 -15.93
N MET A 71 -12.52 -1.84 -15.24
CA MET A 71 -13.91 -2.22 -15.38
C MET A 71 -14.35 -2.02 -16.84
N ASP A 72 -14.95 -3.07 -17.43
CA ASP A 72 -15.46 -3.01 -18.80
C ASP A 72 -16.59 -1.97 -18.90
N LEU A 73 -16.56 -1.14 -19.95
CA LEU A 73 -17.51 -0.03 -20.17
C LEU A 73 -18.97 -0.50 -20.12
N LYS A 74 -19.24 -1.76 -20.50
CA LYS A 74 -20.58 -2.35 -20.40
C LYS A 74 -21.16 -2.40 -18.99
N PHE A 75 -20.31 -2.32 -17.95
CA PHE A 75 -20.72 -2.27 -16.55
C PHE A 75 -20.87 -0.85 -16.00
N VAL A 76 -20.33 0.18 -16.68
CA VAL A 76 -20.37 1.58 -16.21
C VAL A 76 -21.81 2.10 -16.12
N GLN A 77 -22.71 1.63 -17.00
CA GLN A 77 -24.12 2.02 -17.01
C GLN A 77 -25.03 1.03 -16.28
N GLN A 78 -24.47 -0.06 -15.78
CA GLN A 78 -25.23 -0.96 -14.93
C GLN A 78 -25.32 -0.29 -13.56
N ASN A 79 -26.44 0.42 -13.33
CA ASN A 79 -26.87 0.87 -12.01
C ASN A 79 -27.19 -0.33 -11.08
N MET A 80 -26.37 -1.39 -11.12
CA MET A 80 -26.40 -2.47 -10.16
C MET A 80 -26.05 -1.85 -8.83
N LYS A 81 -27.08 -1.64 -8.00
CA LYS A 81 -26.86 -1.55 -6.56
C LYS A 81 -26.15 -2.86 -6.19
N PRO A 82 -24.92 -2.83 -5.66
CA PRO A 82 -24.29 -4.05 -5.19
C PRO A 82 -25.27 -4.69 -4.21
N VAL A 83 -25.71 -5.92 -4.51
CA VAL A 83 -26.46 -6.72 -3.56
C VAL A 83 -25.42 -7.15 -2.55
N ILE A 84 -25.37 -6.43 -1.42
CA ILE A 84 -24.67 -6.90 -0.24
C ILE A 84 -25.60 -7.96 0.32
N GLU A 85 -25.39 -9.21 -0.07
CA GLU A 85 -25.97 -10.34 0.64
C GLU A 85 -25.27 -10.39 1.99
N ASP A 86 -25.85 -9.66 2.96
CA ASP A 86 -25.53 -9.81 4.38
C ASP A 86 -26.09 -11.16 4.84
N GLU A 87 -25.52 -12.25 4.32
CA GLU A 87 -25.83 -13.59 4.78
C GLU A 87 -25.09 -13.84 6.09
N ASN A 88 -25.59 -13.21 7.16
CA ASN A 88 -25.23 -13.49 8.54
C ASN A 88 -23.72 -13.40 8.81
N ASP A 89 -23.08 -12.31 8.42
CA ASP A 89 -21.77 -11.99 8.99
C ASP A 89 -22.03 -11.40 10.39
N PRO A 90 -21.63 -12.07 11.50
CA PRO A 90 -21.81 -11.54 12.84
C PRO A 90 -21.05 -10.22 13.09
N GLY A 91 -20.30 -9.70 12.11
CA GLY A 91 -19.54 -8.47 12.24
C GLY A 91 -18.31 -8.63 13.14
N ASP A 92 -17.99 -9.87 13.53
CA ASP A 92 -16.84 -10.22 14.36
C ASP A 92 -15.50 -10.07 13.61
N ASP A 93 -15.54 -9.96 12.28
CA ASP A 93 -14.36 -9.78 11.43
C ASP A 93 -13.77 -8.36 11.49
N ILE A 94 -14.52 -7.39 12.03
CA ILE A 94 -14.07 -6.01 12.21
C ILE A 94 -13.87 -5.73 13.71
N PRO A 95 -12.62 -5.70 14.22
CA PRO A 95 -12.38 -5.46 15.63
C PRO A 95 -12.91 -4.08 16.06
N GLU A 96 -13.63 -4.04 17.19
CA GLU A 96 -14.11 -2.79 17.77
C GLU A 96 -12.95 -1.80 17.91
N ARG A 97 -13.15 -0.62 17.35
CA ARG A 97 -12.19 0.46 17.44
C ARG A 97 -12.11 0.89 18.91
N SER A 98 -11.07 0.44 19.59
CA SER A 98 -10.80 0.78 20.99
C SER A 98 -10.59 2.30 21.09
N VAL A 99 -11.52 2.99 21.75
CA VAL A 99 -11.48 4.42 22.05
C VAL A 99 -10.51 4.69 23.20
#